data_AF-A0A931J4M7-F1
#
_entry.id   AF-A0A931J4M7-F1
#
_cell.length_a   1.000
_cell.length_b   1.000
_cell.length_c   1.000
_cell.angle_alpha   90.00
_cell.angle_beta   90.00
_cell.angle_gamma   90.00
#
_symmetry.space_group_name_H-M   'P 1'
#
loop_
_entity.id
_entity.type
_entity.pdbx_description
1 polymer ?
#
loop_
_entity_poly.entity_id
_entity_poly.type
_entity_poly.pdbx_seq_one_letter_code
_entity_poly.pdbx_strand_id
1 'polypeptide(L)'
;MVSQVLASIGLTVCIALGLHMLLGRERQRQLGLWWQGYQARFSLWRRRWSPDARAEQRRRQRLFVASQHREAIERARSRPMELDEVEWDGNVAKPKFGQARKRHLH
;
A
#
# COMPACT_ATOMS: atom_id res chain seq x y z
N MET A 1 -27.47 7.64 38.37
CA MET A 1 -26.63 7.51 37.16
C MET A 1 -25.38 6.71 37.46
N VAL A 2 -24.44 7.22 38.29
CA VAL A 2 -23.21 6.49 38.66
C VAL A 2 -23.48 5.11 39.28
N SER A 3 -24.45 4.99 40.18
CA SER A 3 -24.86 3.70 40.77
C SER A 3 -25.36 2.67 39.75
N GLN A 4 -26.10 3.12 38.73
CA GLN A 4 -26.57 2.26 37.63
C GLN A 4 -25.40 1.78 36.76
N VAL A 5 -24.40 2.64 36.54
CA VAL A 5 -23.18 2.26 35.82
C VAL A 5 -22.36 1.24 36.61
N LEU A 6 -22.20 1.43 37.92
CA LEU A 6 -21.50 0.43 38.76
C LEU A 6 -22.26 -0.90 38.82
N ALA A 7 -23.59 -0.87 38.94
CA ALA A 7 -24.42 -2.07 38.97
C ALA A 7 -24.36 -2.84 37.64
N SER A 8 -24.41 -2.14 36.51
CA SER A 8 -24.31 -2.78 35.20
C SER A 8 -22.92 -3.37 34.95
N ILE A 9 -21.85 -2.68 35.36
CA ILE A 9 -20.49 -3.20 35.28
C ILE A 9 -20.35 -4.47 36.14
N GLY A 10 -20.81 -4.43 37.39
CA GLY A 10 -20.76 -5.59 38.30
C GLY A 10 -21.53 -6.79 37.76
N LEU A 11 -22.75 -6.58 37.23
CA LEU A 11 -23.55 -7.62 36.60
C LEU A 11 -22.84 -8.22 35.37
N THR A 12 -22.26 -7.37 34.52
CA THR A 12 -21.55 -7.80 33.31
C THR A 12 -20.33 -8.66 33.65
N VAL A 13 -19.55 -8.26 34.66
CA VAL A 13 -18.40 -9.02 35.14
C VAL A 13 -18.84 -10.37 35.71
N CYS A 14 -19.93 -10.40 36.48
CA CYS A 14 -20.46 -11.63 37.08
C CYS A 14 -20.92 -12.63 36.00
N ILE A 15 -21.63 -12.15 34.97
CA ILE A 15 -22.03 -12.97 33.81
C ILE A 15 -20.80 -13.47 33.03
N ALA A 16 -19.81 -12.62 32.80
CA ALA A 16 -18.58 -12.99 32.09
C ALA A 16 -17.80 -14.08 32.83
N LEU A 17 -17.68 -13.98 34.16
CA LEU A 17 -17.06 -15.00 35.01
C LEU A 17 -17.84 -16.32 34.99
N GLY A 18 -19.16 -16.25 35.09
CA GLY A 18 -20.03 -17.43 34.98
C GLY A 18 -19.85 -18.14 33.64
N LEU A 19 -19.88 -17.39 32.54
CA LEU A 19 -19.59 -17.92 31.21
C LEU A 19 -18.16 -18.47 31.10
N HIS A 20 -17.18 -17.80 31.69
CA HIS A 20 -15.78 -18.25 31.66
C HIS A 20 -15.59 -19.57 32.40
N MET A 21 -16.29 -19.78 33.53
CA MET A 21 -16.27 -21.06 34.25
C MET A 21 -17.05 -22.16 33.54
N LEU A 22 -18.16 -21.81 32.87
CA LEU A 22 -18.98 -22.77 32.13
C LEU A 22 -18.35 -23.19 30.79
N LEU A 23 -17.63 -22.28 30.13
CA LEU A 23 -16.85 -22.57 28.94
C LEU A 23 -15.54 -23.24 29.36
N GLY A 24 -15.53 -24.57 29.39
CA GLY A 24 -14.32 -25.37 29.54
C GLY A 24 -13.20 -24.94 28.58
N ARG A 25 -11.94 -25.13 29.02
CA ARG A 25 -10.70 -24.66 28.36
C ARG A 25 -10.65 -24.88 26.84
N GLU A 26 -11.29 -25.93 26.33
CA GLU A 26 -11.41 -26.24 24.90
C GLU A 26 -12.12 -25.11 24.11
N ARG A 27 -13.25 -24.61 24.61
CA ARG A 27 -14.03 -23.56 23.95
C ARG A 27 -13.34 -22.20 24.04
N GLN A 28 -12.59 -21.95 25.11
CA GLN A 28 -11.79 -20.73 25.24
C GLN A 28 -10.68 -20.65 24.19
N ARG A 29 -10.05 -21.79 23.86
CA ARG A 29 -9.06 -21.86 22.77
C ARG A 29 -9.69 -21.59 21.41
N GLN A 30 -10.86 -22.16 21.13
CA GLN A 30 -11.58 -21.92 19.87
C GLN A 30 -12.00 -20.45 19.74
N LEU A 31 -12.51 -19.85 20.82
CA LEU A 31 -12.84 -18.43 20.86
C LEU A 31 -11.60 -17.55 20.70
N GLY A 32 -10.47 -17.93 21.30
CA GLY A 32 -9.20 -17.21 21.13
C GLY A 32 -8.74 -17.17 19.66
N LEU A 33 -8.83 -18.31 18.95
CA LEU A 33 -8.52 -18.37 17.52
C LEU A 33 -9.50 -17.55 16.68
N TRP A 34 -10.79 -17.63 16.98
CA TRP A 34 -11.81 -16.82 16.31
C TRP A 34 -11.60 -15.32 16.56
N TRP A 35 -11.28 -14.95 17.79
CA TRP A 35 -10.98 -13.58 18.20
C TRP A 35 -9.72 -13.04 17.52
N GLN A 36 -8.66 -13.85 17.39
CA GLN A 36 -7.47 -13.47 16.63
C GLN A 36 -7.80 -13.18 15.16
N GLY A 37 -8.65 -13.99 14.53
CA GLY A 37 -9.13 -13.74 13.17
C GLY A 37 -9.92 -12.42 13.07
N TYR A 38 -10.77 -12.15 14.05
CA TYR A 38 -11.55 -10.91 14.11
C TYR A 38 -10.65 -9.69 14.33
N GLN A 39 -9.69 -9.78 15.24
CA GLN A 39 -8.73 -8.74 15.56
C GLN A 39 -7.77 -8.47 14.39
N ALA A 40 -7.38 -9.50 13.63
CA ALA A 40 -6.63 -9.35 12.39
C ALA A 40 -7.42 -8.55 11.35
N ARG A 41 -8.71 -8.87 11.13
CA ARG A 41 -9.57 -8.09 10.23
C ARG A 41 -9.78 -6.66 10.71
N PHE A 42 -9.98 -6.46 12.01
CA PHE A 42 -10.18 -5.13 12.60
C PHE A 42 -8.90 -4.27 12.54
N SER A 43 -7.73 -4.89 12.76
CA SER A 43 -6.44 -4.21 12.63
C SER A 43 -6.11 -3.86 11.19
N LEU A 44 -6.46 -4.71 10.22
CA LEU A 44 -6.37 -4.40 8.78
C LEU A 44 -7.30 -3.23 8.41
N TRP A 45 -8.51 -3.22 8.94
CA TRP A 45 -9.45 -2.12 8.75
C TRP A 45 -8.93 -0.82 9.37
N ARG A 46 -8.42 -0.85 10.61
CA ARG A 46 -7.71 0.31 11.21
C ARG A 46 -6.51 0.76 10.38
N ARG A 47 -5.69 -0.17 9.89
CA ARG A 47 -4.53 0.15 9.05
C ARG A 47 -4.94 0.84 7.75
N ARG A 48 -6.09 0.48 7.16
CA ARG A 48 -6.65 1.17 5.98
C ARG A 48 -6.91 2.66 6.23
N TRP A 49 -7.30 3.01 7.45
CA TRP A 49 -7.55 4.39 7.88
C TRP A 49 -6.36 5.03 8.60
N SER A 50 -5.27 4.28 8.82
CA SER A 50 -4.05 4.79 9.43
C SER A 50 -3.31 5.73 8.47
N PRO A 51 -2.81 6.89 8.95
CA PRO A 51 -1.98 7.79 8.16
C PRO A 51 -0.74 7.08 7.56
N ASP A 52 -0.22 6.05 8.21
CA ASP A 52 0.96 5.30 7.77
C ASP A 52 0.74 4.55 6.46
N ALA A 53 -0.48 4.07 6.20
CA ALA A 53 -0.79 3.37 4.96
C ALA A 53 -0.65 4.28 3.73
N ARG A 54 -0.93 5.58 3.90
CA ARG A 54 -0.73 6.58 2.83
C ARG A 54 0.75 6.85 2.62
N ALA A 55 1.58 6.82 3.66
CA ALA A 55 3.03 6.99 3.55
C ALA A 55 3.67 5.80 2.82
N GLU A 56 3.26 4.57 3.15
CA GLU A 56 3.70 3.34 2.48
C GLU A 56 3.35 3.37 0.99
N GLN A 57 2.14 3.83 0.65
CA GLN A 57 1.68 3.93 -0.74
C GLN A 57 2.49 4.95 -1.55
N ARG A 58 2.81 6.11 -0.98
CA ARG A 58 3.72 7.09 -1.62
C ARG A 58 5.13 6.54 -1.79
N ARG A 59 5.63 5.77 -0.82
CA ARG A 59 6.96 5.13 -0.91
C ARG A 59 7.02 4.15 -2.08
N ARG A 60 5.99 3.33 -2.27
CA ARG A 60 5.86 2.41 -3.42
C ARG A 60 5.80 3.15 -4.75
N GLN A 61 5.03 4.24 -4.83
CA GLN A 61 4.98 5.06 -6.04
C GLN A 61 6.34 5.67 -6.39
N ARG A 62 7.08 6.19 -5.40
CA ARG A 62 8.45 6.73 -5.63
C ARG A 62 9.41 5.69 -6.17
N LEU A 63 9.36 4.46 -5.63
CA LEU A 63 10.20 3.36 -6.10
C LEU A 63 9.85 2.95 -7.53
N PHE A 64 8.55 2.89 -7.86
CA PHE A 64 8.09 2.58 -9.21
C PHE A 64 8.48 3.65 -10.24
N VAL A 65 8.34 4.92 -9.89
CA VAL A 65 8.79 6.03 -10.75
C VAL A 65 10.30 5.99 -10.93
N ALA A 66 11.06 5.72 -9.86
CA ALA A 66 12.52 5.58 -9.95
C ALA A 66 12.96 4.41 -10.84
N SER A 67 12.26 3.27 -10.81
CA SER A 67 12.58 2.15 -11.71
C SER A 67 12.27 2.49 -13.16
N GLN A 68 11.14 3.14 -13.44
CA GLN A 68 10.78 3.61 -14.79
C GLN A 68 11.83 4.60 -15.35
N HIS A 69 12.32 5.53 -14.53
CA HIS A 69 13.38 6.45 -14.94
C HIS A 69 14.69 5.73 -15.26
N ARG A 70 15.09 4.75 -14.45
CA ARG A 70 16.30 3.95 -14.74
C ARG A 70 16.18 3.20 -16.05
N GLU A 71 15.05 2.55 -16.28
CA GLU A 71 14.80 1.81 -17.51
C GLU A 71 14.76 2.73 -18.75
N ALA A 72 14.20 3.95 -18.62
CA ALA A 72 14.24 4.95 -19.67
C ALA A 72 15.67 5.40 -20.02
N ILE A 73 16.53 5.59 -19.00
CA ILE A 73 17.94 5.93 -19.18
C ILE A 73 18.70 4.77 -19.85
N GLU A 74 18.47 3.54 -19.42
CA GLU A 74 19.10 2.35 -20.03
C GLU A 74 18.65 2.15 -21.48
N ARG A 75 17.37 2.38 -21.78
CA ARG A 75 16.85 2.36 -23.15
C ARG A 75 17.49 3.44 -24.03
N ALA A 76 17.67 4.66 -23.49
CA ALA A 76 18.36 5.73 -24.19
C ALA A 76 19.85 5.43 -24.42
N ARG A 77 20.53 4.77 -23.46
CA ARG A 77 21.93 4.33 -23.61
C ARG A 77 22.11 3.22 -24.63
N SER A 78 21.19 2.26 -24.67
CA SER A 78 21.25 1.10 -25.59
C SER A 78 20.89 1.44 -27.03
N ARG A 79 20.17 2.55 -27.26
CA ARG A 79 19.90 3.09 -28.59
C ARG A 79 20.35 4.55 -28.67
N PRO A 80 21.66 4.80 -28.79
CA PRO A 80 22.14 6.14 -29.04
C PRO A 80 21.52 6.65 -30.35
N MET A 81 20.92 7.84 -30.30
CA MET A 81 20.34 8.48 -31.48
C MET A 81 21.46 8.88 -32.43
N GLU A 82 21.33 8.58 -33.72
CA GLU A 82 22.32 8.98 -34.71
C GLU A 82 22.41 10.51 -34.78
N LEU A 83 23.64 11.05 -34.84
CA LEU A 83 23.90 12.49 -34.77
C LEU A 83 23.25 13.29 -35.91
N ASP A 84 22.83 12.62 -36.98
CA ASP A 84 22.15 13.23 -38.13
C ASP A 84 20.65 13.49 -37.88
N GLU A 85 20.04 12.78 -36.91
CA GLU A 85 18.62 12.91 -36.56
C GLU A 85 18.35 13.96 -35.46
N VAL A 86 19.39 14.60 -34.92
CA VAL A 86 19.29 15.63 -33.89
C VAL A 86 19.46 17.03 -34.47
N GLU A 87 18.79 17.99 -33.85
CA GLU A 87 18.99 19.42 -34.08
C GLU A 87 19.92 19.95 -32.99
N TRP A 88 21.00 20.60 -33.39
CA TRP A 88 21.97 21.15 -32.44
C TRP A 88 21.59 22.58 -32.08
N ASP A 89 21.32 22.81 -30.79
CA ASP A 89 21.14 24.16 -30.23
C ASP A 89 22.37 24.49 -29.38
N GLY A 90 23.34 25.16 -30.01
CA GLY A 90 24.68 25.34 -29.44
C GLY A 90 25.34 23.99 -29.15
N ASN A 91 25.71 23.74 -27.89
CA ASN A 91 26.32 22.47 -27.44
C ASN A 91 25.30 21.41 -26.99
N VAL A 92 23.99 21.65 -27.14
CA VAL A 92 22.95 20.72 -26.71
C VAL A 92 22.32 20.05 -27.93
N ALA A 93 22.45 18.73 -28.03
CA ALA A 93 21.71 17.94 -29.00
C ALA A 93 20.25 17.81 -28.56
N LYS A 94 19.33 18.39 -29.34
CA LYS A 94 17.88 18.27 -29.15
C LYS A 94 17.30 17.27 -30.15
N PRO A 95 16.41 16.35 -29.75
CA PRO A 95 15.71 15.51 -30.70
C PRO A 95 14.79 16.38 -31.57
N LYS A 96 14.73 16.09 -32.88
CA LYS A 96 13.79 16.76 -33.81
C LYS A 96 12.36 16.30 -33.55
N PHE A 97 11.70 16.89 -32.54
CA PHE A 97 10.27 16.65 -32.30
C PHE A 97 9.45 17.45 -33.31
N GLY A 98 9.02 16.81 -34.41
CA GLY A 98 8.09 17.44 -35.36
C GLY A 98 8.20 17.01 -36.83
N GLN A 99 9.22 16.26 -37.24
CA GLN A 99 9.29 15.74 -38.60
C GLN A 99 8.94 14.25 -38.61
N ALA A 100 7.69 13.95 -38.96
CA ALA A 100 7.27 12.59 -39.26
C ALA A 100 8.17 12.02 -40.35
N ARG A 101 8.89 10.94 -40.02
CA ARG A 101 9.72 10.18 -40.96
C ARG A 101 8.84 9.74 -42.13
N LYS A 102 8.97 10.38 -43.31
CA LYS A 102 8.35 9.87 -44.53
C LYS A 102 9.04 8.55 -44.86
N ARG A 103 8.37 7.45 -44.53
CA ARG A 103 8.79 6.09 -44.82
C ARG A 103 8.70 5.90 -46.34
N HIS A 104 9.83 6.03 -47.04
CA HIS A 104 9.92 5.62 -48.44
C HIS A 104 9.83 4.10 -48.49
N LEU A 105 8.65 3.59 -48.82
CA LEU A 105 8.46 2.23 -49.31
C LEU A 105 8.95 2.22 -50.77
N HIS A 106 10.03 1.48 -51.02
CA HIS A 106 10.43 1.02 -52.33
C HIS A 106 10.13 -0.48 -52.43
#